data_AF-A0A6A4WTT2-F1
#
_entry.id   AF-A0A6A4WTT2-F1
#
_cell.length_a   1.000
_cell.length_b   1.000
_cell.length_c   1.000
_cell.angle_alpha   90.00
_cell.angle_beta   90.00
_cell.angle_gamma   90.00
#
_symmetry.space_group_name_H-M   'P 1'
#
loop_
_entity.id
_entity.type
_entity.pdbx_description
1 polymer ?
#
loop_
_entity_poly.entity_id
_entity_poly.type
_entity_poly.pdbx_seq_one_letter_code
_entity_poly.pdbx_strand_id
1 'polypeptide(L)'
;MDVVTEDISGFFDLNISSSTQSDTTLQNVLDRAAMLGYNTVAVNVTADLDKLETVTSKKKKMRKAAPSAEEAAALTDGFPDPGAITFTAPVCPRTGRRMRVLKRVTLEFTGQGDLSRIGRSTNLKKFDLLAVQPTTQAAFNVACQTLSVDIICVDPASFRGFMLNRKLAGLAARRGVVIELVYAPALSAGSVRRQLLLTALTLTNITIGKNMIVSSGATHEHQLRGPHDVPYVYPLPV
;
A
#
# COMPACT_ATOMS: atom_id res chain seq x y z
N MET A 1 -24.18 18.98 -1.68
CA MET A 1 -22.93 18.52 -2.33
C MET A 1 -23.14 17.05 -2.59
N ASP A 2 -23.66 16.74 -3.77
CA ASP A 2 -23.93 15.37 -4.16
C ASP A 2 -22.57 14.68 -4.33
N VAL A 3 -22.22 13.86 -3.35
CA VAL A 3 -21.15 12.87 -3.53
C VAL A 3 -21.69 11.97 -4.62
N VAL A 4 -21.17 12.13 -5.84
CA VAL A 4 -21.41 11.19 -6.93
C VAL A 4 -20.89 9.86 -6.43
N THR A 5 -21.79 9.04 -5.88
CA THR A 5 -21.55 7.63 -5.65
C THR A 5 -21.55 6.99 -7.03
N GLU A 6 -20.44 7.15 -7.76
CA GLU A 6 -20.17 6.33 -8.93
C GLU A 6 -20.32 4.87 -8.48
N ASP A 7 -21.03 4.06 -9.25
CA ASP A 7 -21.17 2.63 -8.97
C ASP A 7 -19.77 2.02 -8.80
N ILE A 8 -19.39 1.74 -7.54
CA ILE A 8 -18.15 1.04 -7.18
C ILE A 8 -18.35 -0.44 -7.50
N SER A 9 -18.58 -0.73 -8.77
CA SER A 9 -18.78 -2.08 -9.30
C SER A 9 -17.54 -2.48 -10.10
N GLY A 10 -17.01 -3.66 -9.80
CA GLY A 10 -15.85 -4.21 -10.49
C GLY A 10 -14.80 -4.79 -9.57
N PHE A 11 -13.68 -5.17 -10.17
CA PHE A 11 -12.55 -5.75 -9.47
C PHE A 11 -11.44 -4.72 -9.24
N PHE A 12 -10.83 -4.80 -8.05
CA PHE A 12 -9.83 -3.87 -7.57
C PHE A 12 -8.54 -4.60 -7.22
N ASP A 13 -7.40 -4.02 -7.58
CA ASP A 13 -6.10 -4.38 -6.99
C ASP A 13 -5.45 -3.12 -6.41
N LEU A 14 -5.39 -3.04 -5.09
CA LEU A 14 -4.98 -1.81 -4.40
C LEU A 14 -3.48 -1.75 -4.10
N ASN A 15 -2.67 -2.68 -4.62
CA ASN A 15 -1.23 -2.71 -4.33
C ASN A 15 -0.41 -3.23 -5.51
N ILE A 16 -0.19 -2.40 -6.53
CA ILE A 16 0.81 -2.67 -7.57
C ILE A 16 2.08 -1.89 -7.23
N SER A 17 3.20 -2.57 -7.05
CA SER A 17 4.43 -1.90 -6.62
C SER A 17 5.02 -1.05 -7.75
N SER A 18 5.31 0.21 -7.47
CA SER A 18 6.07 1.09 -8.37
C SER A 18 7.59 0.91 -8.22
N SER A 19 8.06 0.17 -7.21
CA SER A 19 9.42 0.32 -6.68
C SER A 19 10.50 -0.49 -7.38
N THR A 20 10.21 -1.14 -8.51
CA THR A 20 11.21 -1.99 -9.14
C THR A 20 11.03 -2.03 -10.65
N GLN A 21 12.06 -1.55 -11.33
CA GLN A 21 12.29 -1.60 -12.78
C GLN A 21 11.65 -0.45 -13.57
N SER A 22 12.27 -0.18 -14.71
CA SER A 22 11.97 0.91 -15.65
C SER A 22 10.47 1.16 -15.83
N ASP A 23 10.10 2.39 -16.23
CA ASP A 23 8.71 2.78 -16.51
C ASP A 23 7.96 1.77 -17.40
N THR A 24 8.69 1.04 -18.25
CA THR A 24 8.18 -0.07 -19.07
C THR A 24 7.64 -1.25 -18.27
N THR A 25 8.29 -1.67 -17.18
CA THR A 25 7.84 -2.80 -16.35
C THR A 25 6.52 -2.46 -15.65
N LEU A 26 6.40 -1.25 -15.11
CA LEU A 26 5.16 -0.79 -14.50
C LEU A 26 4.02 -0.77 -15.53
N GLN A 27 4.28 -0.24 -16.73
CA GLN A 27 3.28 -0.22 -17.79
C GLN A 27 2.83 -1.65 -18.19
N ASN A 28 3.76 -2.60 -18.32
CA ASN A 28 3.42 -3.99 -18.61
C ASN A 28 2.52 -4.62 -17.53
N VAL A 29 2.78 -4.32 -16.25
CA VAL A 29 1.94 -4.79 -15.14
C VAL A 29 0.54 -4.19 -15.22
N LEU A 30 0.42 -2.89 -15.52
CA LEU A 30 -0.87 -2.22 -15.71
C LEU A 30 -1.65 -2.79 -16.90
N ASP A 31 -0.98 -3.00 -18.04
CA ASP A 31 -1.58 -3.60 -19.23
C ASP A 31 -2.07 -5.03 -18.92
N ARG A 32 -1.27 -5.79 -18.15
CA ARG A 32 -1.66 -7.13 -17.69
C ARG A 32 -2.87 -7.08 -16.75
N ALA A 33 -2.93 -6.13 -15.82
CA ALA A 33 -4.08 -5.97 -14.93
C ALA A 33 -5.36 -5.66 -15.73
N ALA A 34 -5.26 -4.80 -16.75
CA ALA A 34 -6.38 -4.49 -17.64
C ALA A 34 -6.84 -5.71 -18.45
N MET A 35 -5.90 -6.55 -18.91
CA MET A 35 -6.20 -7.82 -19.58
C MET A 35 -6.89 -8.84 -18.66
N LEU A 36 -6.51 -8.89 -17.39
CA LEU A 36 -7.12 -9.77 -16.38
C LEU A 36 -8.52 -9.32 -15.95
N GLY A 37 -8.92 -8.09 -16.29
CA GLY A 37 -10.26 -7.56 -16.03
C GLY A 37 -10.37 -6.72 -14.75
N TYR A 38 -9.27 -6.19 -14.23
CA TYR A 38 -9.33 -5.18 -13.16
C TYR A 38 -9.89 -3.86 -13.69
N ASN A 39 -10.81 -3.25 -12.93
CA ASN A 39 -11.44 -1.97 -13.27
C ASN A 39 -10.65 -0.80 -12.68
N THR A 40 -10.16 -0.99 -11.46
CA THR A 40 -9.39 0.02 -10.73
C THR A 40 -8.16 -0.63 -10.13
N VAL A 41 -7.03 0.03 -10.26
CA VAL A 41 -5.79 -0.41 -9.62
C VAL A 41 -5.15 0.75 -8.86
N ALA A 42 -4.36 0.45 -7.83
CA ALA A 42 -3.56 1.46 -7.16
C ALA A 42 -2.06 1.17 -7.29
N VAL A 43 -1.31 2.15 -7.79
CA VAL A 43 0.14 2.12 -7.89
C VAL A 43 0.72 2.58 -6.56
N ASN A 44 1.45 1.70 -5.91
CA ASN A 44 1.98 1.85 -4.56
C ASN A 44 3.46 2.23 -4.57
N VAL A 45 3.80 3.32 -3.86
CA VAL A 45 5.17 3.68 -3.51
C VAL A 45 5.44 3.30 -2.07
N THR A 46 6.47 2.47 -1.84
CA THR A 46 6.91 2.14 -0.48
C THR A 46 7.97 3.14 -0.02
N ALA A 47 7.78 3.71 1.17
CA ALA A 47 8.76 4.57 1.82
C ALA A 47 9.08 4.05 3.23
N ASP A 48 10.38 3.89 3.51
CA ASP A 48 10.89 3.49 4.81
C ASP A 48 11.19 4.75 5.64
N LEU A 49 10.44 4.93 6.74
CA LEU A 49 10.52 6.15 7.53
C LEU A 49 11.83 6.28 8.31
N ASP A 50 12.49 5.17 8.62
CA ASP A 50 13.80 5.17 9.29
C ASP A 50 14.89 5.68 8.33
N LYS A 51 14.74 5.38 7.03
CA LYS A 51 15.67 5.83 5.96
C LYS A 51 15.36 7.22 5.42
N LEU A 52 14.14 7.73 5.61
CA LEU A 52 13.81 9.10 5.24
C LEU A 52 14.58 10.08 6.13
N GLU A 53 15.64 10.69 5.58
CA GLU A 53 16.37 11.75 6.26
C GLU A 53 15.43 12.90 6.62
N THR A 54 15.36 13.24 7.91
CA THR A 54 14.67 14.43 8.37
C THR A 54 15.39 15.68 7.85
N VAL A 55 14.63 16.69 7.40
CA VAL A 55 15.13 17.97 6.83
C VAL A 55 16.16 18.66 7.75
N THR A 56 16.10 18.43 9.06
CA THR A 56 17.08 18.92 10.06
C THR A 56 18.49 18.37 9.84
N SER A 57 18.62 17.14 9.34
CA SER A 57 19.88 16.45 9.07
C SER A 57 20.58 17.02 7.83
N LYS A 58 19.82 17.29 6.76
CA LYS A 58 20.34 17.98 5.55
C LYS A 58 20.70 19.44 5.83
N LYS A 59 19.95 20.16 6.67
CA LYS A 59 20.29 21.54 7.06
C LYS A 59 21.63 21.64 7.82
N LYS A 60 22.01 20.59 8.56
CA LYS A 60 23.34 20.51 9.23
C LYS A 60 24.47 20.16 8.24
N LYS A 61 24.18 19.42 7.16
CA LYS A 61 25.13 19.08 6.07
C LYS A 61 25.28 20.18 5.01
N MET A 62 24.25 21.00 4.78
CA MET A 62 24.20 22.05 3.73
C MET A 62 24.58 23.47 4.20
N ARG A 63 25.42 23.66 5.23
CA ARG A 63 26.00 24.99 5.54
C ARG A 63 26.97 25.51 4.44
N LYS A 64 27.02 24.89 3.26
CA LYS A 64 27.80 25.32 2.08
C LYS A 64 26.98 25.17 0.78
N ALA A 65 25.88 25.91 0.65
CA ALA A 65 25.31 26.45 -0.61
C ALA A 65 23.82 26.80 -0.39
N ALA A 66 23.41 27.99 -0.79
CA ALA A 66 22.01 28.41 -0.76
C ALA A 66 21.26 27.82 -1.97
N PRO A 67 20.13 27.10 -1.79
CA PRO A 67 19.36 26.58 -2.91
C PRO A 67 18.33 27.60 -3.41
N SER A 68 17.92 27.42 -4.66
CA SER A 68 16.98 28.26 -5.40
C SER A 68 15.51 28.00 -5.01
N ALA A 69 14.60 28.92 -5.37
CA ALA A 69 13.22 28.95 -4.88
C ALA A 69 12.35 27.72 -5.25
N GLU A 70 12.68 27.01 -6.33
CA GLU A 70 11.99 25.77 -6.73
C GLU A 70 12.46 24.54 -5.94
N GLU A 71 13.74 24.50 -5.55
CA GLU A 71 14.30 23.46 -4.69
C GLU A 71 13.76 23.54 -3.26
N ALA A 72 13.32 24.72 -2.82
CA ALA A 72 12.77 24.92 -1.48
C ALA A 72 11.42 24.23 -1.25
N ALA A 73 10.61 24.01 -2.29
CA ALA A 73 9.30 23.36 -2.18
C ALA A 73 9.40 21.82 -2.21
N ALA A 74 10.39 21.26 -2.91
CA ALA A 74 10.69 19.84 -2.89
C ALA A 74 11.45 19.38 -1.62
N LEU A 75 12.03 20.32 -0.85
CA LEU A 75 12.88 20.05 0.33
C LEU A 75 12.14 19.93 1.67
N THR A 76 10.82 20.09 1.74
CA THR A 76 10.18 20.39 3.04
C THR A 76 9.71 19.19 3.85
N ASP A 77 9.54 18.01 3.26
CA ASP A 77 8.79 16.92 3.93
C ASP A 77 9.49 15.55 3.94
N GLY A 78 10.39 15.29 2.99
CA GLY A 78 11.12 14.03 2.88
C GLY A 78 10.31 12.85 2.33
N PHE A 79 8.98 12.96 2.26
CA PHE A 79 8.07 11.95 1.68
C PHE A 79 8.03 12.00 0.15
N PRO A 80 7.81 10.84 -0.53
CA PRO A 80 7.75 10.76 -1.98
C PRO A 80 6.62 11.64 -2.53
N ASP A 81 6.89 12.33 -3.64
CA ASP A 81 5.87 13.14 -4.32
C ASP A 81 5.11 12.26 -5.33
N PRO A 82 3.76 12.23 -5.31
CA PRO A 82 2.98 11.46 -6.28
C PRO A 82 3.18 11.92 -7.72
N GLY A 83 3.66 13.15 -7.95
CA GLY A 83 3.99 13.67 -9.28
C GLY A 83 5.12 12.92 -9.98
N ALA A 84 6.01 12.27 -9.23
CA ALA A 84 7.12 11.50 -9.80
C ALA A 84 6.67 10.20 -10.49
N ILE A 85 5.49 9.67 -10.14
CA ILE A 85 4.95 8.44 -10.73
C ILE A 85 4.22 8.80 -12.03
N THR A 86 4.80 8.39 -13.15
CA THR A 86 4.21 8.56 -14.48
C THR A 86 3.76 7.19 -15.01
N PHE A 87 2.53 7.12 -15.50
CA PHE A 87 1.98 5.92 -16.13
C PHE A 87 0.93 6.32 -17.16
N THR A 88 0.66 5.42 -18.11
CA THR A 88 -0.46 5.57 -19.04
C THR A 88 -1.57 4.62 -18.63
N ALA A 89 -2.76 5.16 -18.32
CA ALA A 89 -3.90 4.35 -17.93
C ALA A 89 -4.35 3.45 -19.10
N PRO A 90 -4.26 2.11 -18.97
CA PRO A 90 -4.57 1.19 -20.05
C PRO A 90 -6.08 1.10 -20.29
N VAL A 91 -6.43 0.67 -21.50
CA VAL A 91 -7.82 0.39 -21.88
C VAL A 91 -8.07 -1.10 -21.68
N CYS A 92 -9.10 -1.45 -20.92
CA CYS A 92 -9.49 -2.84 -20.72
C CYS A 92 -10.02 -3.41 -22.04
N PRO A 93 -9.37 -4.44 -22.64
CA PRO A 93 -9.78 -4.98 -23.94
C PRO A 93 -11.20 -5.55 -23.94
N ARG A 94 -11.66 -6.07 -22.79
CA ARG A 94 -12.96 -6.72 -22.64
C ARG A 94 -14.12 -5.71 -22.60
N THR A 95 -13.90 -4.54 -22.01
CA THR A 95 -14.96 -3.54 -21.79
C THR A 95 -14.80 -2.29 -22.64
N GLY A 96 -13.63 -2.08 -23.26
CA GLY A 96 -13.27 -0.86 -23.98
C GLY A 96 -13.13 0.37 -23.08
N ARG A 97 -13.31 0.22 -21.75
CA ARG A 97 -13.21 1.33 -20.79
C ARG A 97 -11.77 1.50 -20.32
N ARG A 98 -11.39 2.76 -20.04
CA ARG A 98 -10.09 3.06 -19.40
C ARG A 98 -10.10 2.58 -17.96
N MET A 99 -9.04 1.87 -17.57
CA MET A 99 -8.82 1.43 -16.19
C MET A 99 -8.51 2.64 -15.31
N ARG A 100 -9.15 2.74 -14.15
CA ARG A 100 -8.87 3.80 -13.17
C ARG A 100 -7.58 3.44 -12.43
N VAL A 101 -6.63 4.37 -12.39
CA VAL A 101 -5.35 4.16 -11.70
C VAL A 101 -5.22 5.18 -10.58
N LEU A 102 -5.17 4.69 -9.35
CA LEU A 102 -5.00 5.47 -8.12
C LEU A 102 -3.52 5.51 -7.73
N LYS A 103 -3.11 6.55 -7.01
CA LYS A 103 -1.79 6.66 -6.40
C LYS A 103 -1.88 6.33 -4.92
N ARG A 104 -1.11 5.34 -4.49
CA ARG A 104 -1.01 4.88 -3.11
C ARG A 104 0.40 5.07 -2.59
N VAL A 105 0.52 5.35 -1.30
CA VAL A 105 1.81 5.29 -0.59
C VAL A 105 1.70 4.33 0.59
N THR A 106 2.70 3.47 0.76
CA THR A 106 2.84 2.57 1.92
C THR A 106 4.05 2.98 2.75
N LEU A 107 3.80 3.30 4.01
CA LEU A 107 4.82 3.79 4.94
C LEU A 107 5.23 2.67 5.90
N GLU A 108 6.48 2.24 5.82
CA GLU A 108 7.06 1.30 6.78
C GLU A 108 7.56 2.08 8.00
N PHE A 109 7.09 1.72 9.19
CA PHE A 109 7.43 2.46 10.42
C PHE A 109 7.54 1.54 11.64
N THR A 110 8.38 1.94 12.59
CA THR A 110 8.77 1.15 13.76
C THR A 110 8.12 1.61 15.07
N GLY A 111 7.73 2.88 15.20
CA GLY A 111 7.25 3.43 16.46
C GLY A 111 6.47 4.74 16.40
N GLN A 112 6.19 5.32 17.57
CA GLN A 112 5.32 6.50 17.72
C GLN A 112 5.97 7.82 17.28
N GLY A 113 7.30 7.90 17.21
CA GLY A 113 8.01 9.13 16.83
C GLY A 113 7.63 9.65 15.44
N ASP A 114 7.20 8.75 14.56
CA ASP A 114 6.85 9.03 13.18
C ASP A 114 5.45 9.62 12.97
N LEU A 115 4.55 9.48 13.95
CA LEU A 115 3.17 9.98 13.85
C LEU A 115 3.11 11.47 13.51
N SER A 116 3.96 12.25 14.18
CA SER A 116 4.04 13.69 13.99
C SER A 116 4.54 14.08 12.59
N ARG A 117 5.38 13.24 11.97
CA ARG A 117 5.90 13.44 10.61
C ARG A 117 4.81 13.15 9.59
N ILE A 118 4.13 12.01 9.73
CA ILE A 118 3.03 11.59 8.86
C ILE A 118 1.92 12.65 8.85
N GLY A 119 1.47 13.12 10.02
CA GLY A 119 0.36 14.08 10.10
C GLY A 119 0.66 15.48 9.58
N ARG A 120 1.93 15.91 9.61
CA ARG A 120 2.34 17.24 9.10
C ARG A 120 2.62 17.25 7.60
N SER A 121 2.79 16.09 7.02
CA SER A 121 3.19 15.99 5.64
C SER A 121 2.11 16.53 4.68
N THR A 122 2.55 17.27 3.68
CA THR A 122 1.69 17.77 2.60
C THR A 122 1.72 16.83 1.40
N ASN A 123 2.82 16.11 1.20
CA ASN A 123 2.95 15.15 0.11
C ASN A 123 2.04 13.93 0.32
N LEU A 124 1.88 13.43 1.55
CA LEU A 124 1.00 12.29 1.80
C LEU A 124 -0.47 12.62 1.52
N LYS A 125 -0.89 13.88 1.71
CA LYS A 125 -2.27 14.34 1.43
C LYS A 125 -2.61 14.41 -0.07
N LYS A 126 -1.61 14.32 -0.95
CA LYS A 126 -1.78 14.31 -2.40
C LYS A 126 -2.01 12.90 -2.96
N PHE A 127 -1.76 11.84 -2.18
CA PHE A 127 -2.06 10.47 -2.59
C PHE A 127 -3.55 10.18 -2.43
N ASP A 128 -4.07 9.28 -3.27
CA ASP A 128 -5.46 8.84 -3.18
C ASP A 128 -5.68 7.88 -2.01
N LEU A 129 -4.65 7.08 -1.68
CA LEU A 129 -4.69 6.08 -0.61
C LEU A 129 -3.42 6.13 0.24
N LEU A 130 -3.61 6.11 1.56
CA LEU A 130 -2.53 6.05 2.54
C LEU A 130 -2.54 4.70 3.26
N ALA A 131 -1.46 3.94 3.08
CA ALA A 131 -1.24 2.67 3.74
C ALA A 131 -0.03 2.71 4.66
N VAL A 132 -0.01 1.84 5.66
CA VAL A 132 1.12 1.68 6.57
C VAL A 132 1.50 0.21 6.73
N GLN A 133 2.78 -0.04 6.87
CA GLN A 133 3.35 -1.35 7.17
C GLN A 133 4.05 -1.30 8.53
N PRO A 134 3.36 -1.70 9.62
CA PRO A 134 3.97 -1.72 10.94
C PRO A 134 5.00 -2.86 11.04
N THR A 135 6.19 -2.57 11.56
CA THR A 135 7.25 -3.58 11.76
C THR A 135 7.35 -4.09 13.19
N THR A 136 6.73 -3.40 14.15
CA THR A 136 6.73 -3.76 15.58
C THR A 136 5.30 -3.86 16.12
N GLN A 137 5.13 -4.54 17.26
CA GLN A 137 3.84 -4.58 17.97
C GLN A 137 3.36 -3.17 18.36
N ALA A 138 4.29 -2.30 18.78
CA ALA A 138 3.96 -0.93 19.17
C ALA A 138 3.43 -0.12 17.98
N ALA A 139 4.08 -0.24 16.82
CA ALA A 139 3.62 0.36 15.58
C ALA A 139 2.23 -0.14 15.17
N PHE A 140 1.98 -1.46 15.27
CA PHE A 140 0.67 -2.04 14.96
C PHE A 140 -0.44 -1.52 15.88
N ASN A 141 -0.19 -1.43 17.19
CA ASN A 141 -1.16 -0.89 18.15
C ASN A 141 -1.55 0.56 17.79
N VAL A 142 -0.56 1.37 17.45
CA VAL A 142 -0.71 2.77 17.06
C VAL A 142 -1.47 2.92 15.75
N ALA A 143 -1.15 2.08 14.75
CA ALA A 143 -1.85 2.04 13.47
C ALA A 143 -3.35 1.80 13.67
N CYS A 144 -3.71 0.83 14.53
CA CYS A 144 -5.10 0.51 14.81
C CYS A 144 -5.82 1.59 15.63
N GLN A 145 -5.13 2.27 16.58
CA GLN A 145 -5.78 3.16 17.56
C GLN A 145 -5.87 4.62 17.13
N THR A 146 -4.77 5.21 16.64
CA THR A 146 -4.66 6.68 16.54
C THR A 146 -4.32 7.18 15.15
N LEU A 147 -3.59 6.40 14.36
CA LEU A 147 -3.04 6.86 13.09
C LEU A 147 -4.10 6.94 11.98
N SER A 148 -4.29 8.11 11.37
CA SER A 148 -5.24 8.35 10.27
C SER A 148 -4.71 7.78 8.95
N VAL A 149 -5.05 6.53 8.66
CA VAL A 149 -4.65 5.77 7.46
C VAL A 149 -5.85 4.99 6.94
N ASP A 150 -5.83 4.61 5.66
CA ASP A 150 -6.90 3.84 5.04
C ASP A 150 -6.65 2.34 5.18
N ILE A 151 -5.38 1.92 5.04
CA ILE A 151 -4.97 0.51 4.93
C ILE A 151 -3.82 0.20 5.89
N ILE A 152 -3.93 -0.91 6.63
CA ILE A 152 -2.82 -1.51 7.37
C ILE A 152 -2.33 -2.74 6.59
N CYS A 153 -1.15 -2.63 5.99
CA CYS A 153 -0.53 -3.69 5.20
C CYS A 153 0.15 -4.72 6.10
N VAL A 154 -0.16 -5.99 5.86
CA VAL A 154 0.51 -7.15 6.44
C VAL A 154 1.16 -7.92 5.31
N ASP A 155 2.46 -7.69 5.12
CA ASP A 155 3.28 -8.43 4.16
C ASP A 155 3.88 -9.69 4.83
N PRO A 156 3.54 -10.90 4.37
CA PRO A 156 4.11 -12.15 4.88
C PRO A 156 5.63 -12.27 4.70
N ALA A 157 6.22 -11.59 3.73
CA ALA A 157 7.67 -11.60 3.53
C ALA A 157 8.38 -10.71 4.56
N SER A 158 7.76 -9.60 4.94
CA SER A 158 8.30 -8.65 5.91
C SER A 158 7.78 -8.86 7.33
N PHE A 159 6.89 -9.85 7.54
CA PHE A 159 6.23 -10.07 8.82
C PHE A 159 7.23 -10.43 9.93
N ARG A 160 7.43 -9.49 10.87
CA ARG A 160 8.43 -9.62 11.95
C ARG A 160 7.85 -10.12 13.29
N GLY A 161 6.77 -10.89 13.25
CA GLY A 161 6.29 -11.62 14.42
C GLY A 161 5.51 -10.78 15.45
N PHE A 162 4.84 -9.70 15.03
CA PHE A 162 3.87 -9.03 15.91
C PHE A 162 2.55 -9.81 15.96
N MET A 163 1.91 -9.83 17.11
CA MET A 163 0.64 -10.52 17.34
C MET A 163 -0.52 -9.70 16.80
N LEU A 164 -1.22 -10.30 15.84
CA LEU A 164 -2.53 -9.82 15.40
C LEU A 164 -3.55 -10.10 16.51
N ASN A 165 -4.36 -9.09 16.86
CA ASN A 165 -5.32 -9.19 17.96
C ASN A 165 -6.71 -8.71 17.50
N ARG A 166 -7.75 -9.49 17.83
CA ARG A 166 -9.16 -9.17 17.54
C ARG A 166 -9.61 -7.83 18.11
N LYS A 167 -9.12 -7.45 19.29
CA LYS A 167 -9.42 -6.14 19.89
C LYS A 167 -8.87 -5.00 19.03
N LEU A 168 -7.63 -5.13 18.54
CA LEU A 168 -6.98 -4.12 17.70
C LEU A 168 -7.58 -4.06 16.30
N ALA A 169 -7.81 -5.21 15.68
CA ALA A 169 -8.49 -5.27 14.38
C ALA A 169 -9.90 -4.65 14.45
N GLY A 170 -10.65 -4.90 15.54
CA GLY A 170 -11.95 -4.25 15.76
C GLY A 170 -11.87 -2.75 15.99
N LEU A 171 -10.79 -2.23 16.58
CA LEU A 171 -10.55 -0.78 16.70
C LEU A 171 -10.26 -0.15 15.33
N ALA A 172 -9.41 -0.79 14.53
CA ALA A 172 -9.15 -0.37 13.14
C ALA A 172 -10.44 -0.36 12.31
N ALA A 173 -11.25 -1.43 12.38
CA ALA A 173 -12.52 -1.53 11.67
C ALA A 173 -13.52 -0.43 12.06
N ARG A 174 -13.63 -0.09 13.36
CA ARG A 174 -14.50 1.02 13.82
C ARG A 174 -14.09 2.38 13.27
N ARG A 175 -12.83 2.54 12.88
CA ARG A 175 -12.27 3.76 12.29
C ARG A 175 -12.33 3.74 10.76
N GLY A 176 -12.86 2.68 10.14
CA GLY A 176 -12.90 2.51 8.70
C GLY A 176 -11.57 2.05 8.09
N VAL A 177 -10.61 1.61 8.90
CA VAL A 177 -9.29 1.17 8.43
C VAL A 177 -9.33 -0.31 8.10
N VAL A 178 -8.97 -0.69 6.87
CA VAL A 178 -8.95 -2.08 6.42
C VAL A 178 -7.58 -2.72 6.60
N ILE A 179 -7.55 -4.03 6.87
CA ILE A 179 -6.29 -4.78 6.93
C ILE A 179 -6.04 -5.42 5.56
N GLU A 180 -4.86 -5.22 5.01
CA GLU A 180 -4.46 -5.80 3.72
C GLU A 180 -3.53 -6.99 3.92
N LEU A 181 -3.79 -8.06 3.18
CA LEU A 181 -2.87 -9.19 3.01
C LEU A 181 -2.29 -9.18 1.60
N VAL A 182 -0.96 -9.19 1.52
CA VAL A 182 -0.24 -9.17 0.23
C VAL A 182 0.17 -10.58 -0.18
N TYR A 183 -0.15 -10.99 -1.41
CA TYR A 183 0.08 -12.38 -1.84
C TYR A 183 1.28 -12.60 -2.77
N ALA A 184 1.72 -11.63 -3.56
CA ALA A 184 2.78 -11.83 -4.57
C ALA A 184 4.08 -12.42 -4.00
N PRO A 185 4.57 -12.01 -2.81
CA PRO A 185 5.80 -12.59 -2.25
C PRO A 185 5.73 -14.11 -2.00
N ALA A 186 4.54 -14.65 -1.77
CA ALA A 186 4.32 -16.09 -1.57
C ALA A 186 4.43 -16.92 -2.86
N LEU A 187 4.42 -16.27 -4.03
CA LEU A 187 4.61 -16.94 -5.32
C LEU A 187 6.07 -17.33 -5.54
N SER A 188 7.01 -16.54 -5.01
CA SER A 188 8.44 -16.73 -5.23
C SER A 188 9.10 -17.76 -4.31
N ALA A 189 8.70 -17.83 -3.03
CA ALA A 189 9.36 -18.70 -2.05
C ALA A 189 8.38 -19.52 -1.19
N GLY A 190 8.68 -20.80 -1.00
CA GLY A 190 7.82 -21.73 -0.24
C GLY A 190 7.69 -21.39 1.25
N SER A 191 8.73 -20.85 1.88
CA SER A 191 8.69 -20.38 3.27
C SER A 191 7.69 -19.24 3.46
N VAL A 192 7.71 -18.26 2.56
CA VAL A 192 6.79 -17.12 2.54
C VAL A 192 5.35 -17.59 2.29
N ARG A 193 5.16 -18.62 1.45
CA ARG A 193 3.84 -19.23 1.24
C ARG A 193 3.24 -19.81 2.51
N ARG A 194 4.04 -20.54 3.30
CA ARG A 194 3.59 -21.02 4.61
C ARG A 194 3.20 -19.86 5.51
N GLN A 195 4.00 -18.79 5.53
CA GLN A 195 3.71 -17.62 6.35
C GLN A 195 2.44 -16.88 5.90
N LEU A 196 2.20 -16.77 4.58
CA LEU A 196 0.97 -16.22 4.01
C LEU A 196 -0.24 -17.02 4.51
N LEU A 197 -0.22 -18.34 4.41
CA LEU A 197 -1.32 -19.20 4.86
C LEU A 197 -1.60 -19.03 6.36
N LEU A 198 -0.56 -19.04 7.20
CA LEU A 198 -0.71 -18.83 8.64
C LEU A 198 -1.29 -17.44 8.96
N THR A 199 -0.82 -16.41 8.26
CA THR A 199 -1.27 -15.03 8.44
C THR A 199 -2.70 -14.86 7.97
N ALA A 200 -3.07 -15.44 6.82
CA ALA A 200 -4.43 -15.43 6.28
C ALA A 200 -5.42 -16.09 7.24
N LEU A 201 -5.10 -17.28 7.76
CA LEU A 201 -5.93 -17.98 8.76
C LEU A 201 -6.10 -17.13 10.03
N THR A 202 -4.99 -16.56 10.51
CA THR A 202 -5.00 -15.72 11.71
C THR A 202 -5.88 -14.47 11.51
N LEU A 203 -5.71 -13.76 10.39
CA LEU A 203 -6.50 -12.58 10.06
C LEU A 203 -7.98 -12.94 9.90
N THR A 204 -8.30 -14.01 9.18
CA THR A 204 -9.68 -14.45 8.97
C THR A 204 -10.39 -14.75 10.29
N ASN A 205 -9.72 -15.42 11.23
CA ASN A 205 -10.26 -15.71 12.55
C ASN A 205 -10.44 -14.46 13.41
N ILE A 206 -9.52 -13.50 13.29
CA ILE A 206 -9.51 -12.25 14.05
C ILE A 206 -10.58 -11.27 13.55
N THR A 207 -10.72 -11.15 12.24
CA THR A 207 -11.65 -10.22 11.60
C THR A 207 -12.99 -10.83 11.25
N ILE A 208 -13.14 -12.16 11.41
CA ILE A 208 -14.34 -12.93 11.06
C ILE A 208 -14.67 -12.74 9.57
N GLY A 209 -13.64 -12.73 8.73
CA GLY A 209 -13.76 -12.52 7.29
C GLY A 209 -14.24 -11.13 6.85
N LYS A 210 -14.32 -10.15 7.76
CA LYS A 210 -14.73 -8.77 7.43
C LYS A 210 -13.53 -7.83 7.47
N ASN A 211 -13.66 -6.65 6.84
CA ASN A 211 -12.68 -5.56 6.98
C ASN A 211 -11.22 -5.97 6.66
N MET A 212 -11.07 -6.91 5.73
CA MET A 212 -9.79 -7.35 5.20
C MET A 212 -9.86 -7.33 3.68
N ILE A 213 -8.78 -6.92 3.04
CA ILE A 213 -8.60 -6.96 1.59
C ILE A 213 -7.38 -7.81 1.25
N VAL A 214 -7.35 -8.30 0.02
CA VAL A 214 -6.20 -9.00 -0.53
C VAL A 214 -5.77 -8.28 -1.80
N SER A 215 -4.48 -7.98 -1.88
CA SER A 215 -3.88 -7.26 -3.00
C SER A 215 -2.63 -7.97 -3.47
N SER A 216 -2.21 -7.69 -4.71
CA SER A 216 -1.09 -8.43 -5.28
C SER A 216 0.24 -8.08 -4.61
N GLY A 217 0.58 -6.81 -4.47
CA GLY A 217 1.95 -6.38 -4.20
C GLY A 217 2.89 -6.73 -5.35
N ALA A 218 2.36 -6.87 -6.56
CA ALA A 218 3.12 -7.35 -7.72
C ALA A 218 4.15 -6.32 -8.18
N THR A 219 5.36 -6.80 -8.45
CA THR A 219 6.44 -6.09 -9.15
C THR A 219 6.52 -6.49 -10.62
N HIS A 220 6.01 -7.68 -10.96
CA HIS A 220 6.04 -8.25 -12.30
C HIS A 220 4.69 -8.78 -12.74
N GLU A 221 4.45 -8.78 -14.05
CA GLU A 221 3.20 -9.20 -14.68
C GLU A 221 2.76 -10.64 -14.30
N HIS A 222 3.72 -11.56 -14.12
CA HIS A 222 3.44 -12.97 -13.81
C HIS A 222 2.99 -13.19 -12.35
N GLN A 223 3.12 -12.17 -11.50
CA GLN A 223 2.67 -12.22 -10.10
C GLN A 223 1.20 -11.81 -9.98
N LEU A 224 0.63 -11.15 -10.99
CA LEU A 224 -0.79 -10.86 -11.02
C LEU A 224 -1.60 -12.15 -11.19
N ARG A 225 -2.77 -12.19 -10.56
CA ARG A 225 -3.78 -13.25 -10.72
C ARG A 225 -5.08 -12.61 -11.17
N GLY A 226 -5.89 -13.36 -11.92
CA GLY A 226 -7.23 -12.89 -12.29
C GLY A 226 -8.07 -12.65 -11.04
N PRO A 227 -8.99 -11.68 -11.03
CA PRO A 227 -9.80 -11.39 -9.85
C PRO A 227 -10.58 -12.61 -9.32
N HIS A 228 -10.98 -13.50 -10.21
CA HIS A 228 -11.65 -14.77 -9.86
C HIS A 228 -10.69 -15.83 -9.31
N ASP A 229 -9.39 -15.71 -9.55
CA ASP A 229 -8.37 -16.66 -9.09
C ASP A 229 -7.80 -16.27 -7.71
N VAL A 230 -7.86 -14.97 -7.34
CA VAL A 230 -7.33 -14.44 -6.09
C VAL A 230 -7.86 -15.21 -4.85
N PRO A 231 -9.15 -15.55 -4.74
CA PRO A 231 -9.66 -16.34 -3.61
C PRO A 231 -9.00 -17.71 -3.43
N TYR A 232 -8.41 -18.28 -4.49
CA TYR A 232 -7.72 -19.58 -4.43
C TYR A 232 -6.26 -19.46 -4.00
N VAL A 233 -5.69 -18.26 -3.95
CA VAL A 233 -4.31 -18.03 -3.50
C VAL A 233 -4.16 -18.24 -1.99
N TYR A 234 -5.24 -18.02 -1.23
CA TYR A 234 -5.32 -18.26 0.20
C TYR A 234 -6.67 -18.93 0.50
N PRO A 235 -6.72 -20.22 0.87
CA PRO A 235 -7.97 -20.87 1.18
C PRO A 235 -8.55 -20.26 2.46
N LEU A 236 -9.60 -19.45 2.30
CA LEU A 236 -10.45 -19.09 3.43
C LEU A 236 -11.20 -20.36 3.86
N PRO A 237 -11.22 -20.71 5.16
CA PRO A 237 -12.21 -21.65 5.65
C PRO A 237 -13.60 -21.04 5.37
N VAL A 238 -14.35 -21.70 4.49
CA VAL A 238 -15.75 -21.39 4.18
C VAL A 238 -16.62 -21.74 5.38
#